data_AF-A0A920BMS1-F1
#
_entry.id   AF-A0A920BMS1-F1
#
_cell.length_a   1.000
_cell.length_b   1.000
_cell.length_c   1.000
_cell.angle_alpha   90.00
_cell.angle_beta   90.00
_cell.angle_gamma   90.00
#
_symmetry.space_group_name_H-M   'P 1'
#
loop_
_entity.id
_entity.type
_entity.pdbx_description
1 polymer ?
#
loop_
_entity_poly.entity_id
_entity_poly.type
_entity_poly.pdbx_seq_one_letter_code
_entity_poly.pdbx_strand_id
1 'polypeptide(L)' 'MVSSRLLSLAAGVIPELMKDPARFVEVTAGAGWKATGVWFDQKSWSSTTSREVKRRIDDTA' A
#
# COMPACT_ATOMS: atom_id res chain seq x y z
N MET A 1 -4.99 28.81 -2.86
CA MET A 1 -4.83 27.47 -2.26
C MET A 1 -4.80 26.47 -3.41
N VAL A 2 -3.64 25.94 -3.79
CA VAL A 2 -3.56 24.93 -4.85
C VAL A 2 -4.18 23.65 -4.31
N SER A 3 -5.28 23.18 -4.91
CA SER A 3 -5.84 21.87 -4.59
C SER A 3 -4.83 20.81 -5.03
N SER A 4 -4.11 20.22 -4.08
CA SER A 4 -3.25 19.07 -4.36
C SER A 4 -4.16 17.90 -4.71
N ARG A 5 -4.33 17.62 -6.00
CA ARG A 5 -5.11 16.47 -6.45
C ARG A 5 -4.30 15.21 -6.16
N LEU A 6 -4.87 14.32 -5.35
CA LEU A 6 -4.29 13.01 -5.07
C LEU A 6 -4.31 12.17 -6.36
N LEU A 7 -3.13 11.91 -6.92
CA LEU A 7 -2.98 10.97 -8.02
C LEU A 7 -2.85 9.56 -7.42
N SER A 8 -3.86 8.73 -7.66
CA SER A 8 -3.82 7.30 -7.35
C SER A 8 -3.48 6.55 -8.62
N LEU A 9 -2.31 5.90 -8.66
CA LEU A 9 -1.92 5.04 -9.78
C LEU A 9 -2.17 3.58 -9.40
N ALA A 10 -3.11 2.95 -10.10
CA ALA A 10 -3.26 1.50 -10.11
C ALA A 10 -2.26 0.93 -11.12
N ALA A 11 -0.98 0.86 -10.74
CA ALA A 11 -0.02 0.08 -11.51
C ALA A 11 -0.39 -1.39 -11.40
N GLY A 12 -0.55 -2.07 -12.54
CA GLY A 12 -0.93 -3.47 -12.61
C GLY A 12 -0.04 -4.36 -11.73
N VAL A 13 -0.61 -5.50 -11.32
CA VAL A 13 -0.01 -6.58 -10.50
C VAL A 13 1.51 -6.56 -10.58
N ILE A 14 2.18 -6.16 -9.50
CA ILE A 14 3.64 -6.33 -9.34
C ILE A 14 3.83 -7.66 -8.60
N PRO A 15 3.99 -8.79 -9.31
CA PRO A 15 3.85 -10.12 -8.71
C PRO A 15 4.89 -10.39 -7.62
N GLU A 16 6.05 -9.76 -7.70
CA GLU A 16 7.14 -9.86 -6.73
C GLU A 16 6.76 -9.22 -5.40
N LEU A 17 5.99 -8.14 -5.43
CA LEU A 17 5.53 -7.41 -4.24
C LEU A 17 4.14 -7.87 -3.77
N MET A 18 3.35 -8.54 -4.61
CA MET A 18 2.04 -9.11 -4.24
C MET A 18 2.15 -10.27 -3.23
N LYS A 19 3.33 -10.86 -3.06
CA LYS A 19 3.59 -11.91 -2.06
C LYS A 19 3.62 -11.38 -0.62
N ASP A 20 3.90 -10.08 -0.44
CA ASP A 20 3.89 -9.42 0.85
C ASP A 20 3.23 -8.03 0.71
N PRO A 21 1.89 -7.95 0.90
CA PRO A 21 1.14 -6.70 0.82
C PRO A 21 1.68 -5.59 1.72
N ALA A 22 2.21 -5.93 2.89
CA ALA A 22 2.72 -4.94 3.84
C ALA A 22 4.03 -4.32 3.33
N ARG A 23 4.91 -5.14 2.74
CA ARG A 23 6.15 -4.66 2.10
C ARG A 23 5.87 -3.78 0.89
N PHE A 24 4.86 -4.11 0.09
CA PHE A 24 4.45 -3.28 -1.04
C PHE A 24 4.06 -1.87 -0.60
N VAL A 25 3.20 -1.78 0.43
CA VAL A 25 2.74 -0.50 0.97
C VAL A 25 3.90 0.33 1.49
N GLU A 26 4.79 -0.27 2.27
CA GLU A 26 6.01 0.36 2.79
C GLU A 26 6.87 0.98 1.67
N VAL A 27 7.15 0.21 0.60
CA VAL A 27 7.96 0.70 -0.54
C VAL A 27 7.26 1.85 -1.27
N THR A 28 5.95 1.76 -1.50
CA THR A 28 5.22 2.86 -2.15
C THR A 28 5.17 4.13 -1.30
N ALA A 29 5.00 4.00 0.02
CA ALA A 29 5.05 5.12 0.94
C ALA A 29 6.43 5.79 0.92
N GLY A 30 7.52 5.01 1.02
CA GLY A 30 8.89 5.52 0.93
C GLY A 30 9.24 6.16 -0.41
N ALA A 31 8.56 5.76 -1.49
CA ALA A 31 8.69 6.37 -2.82
C ALA A 31 7.81 7.63 -3.02
N GLY A 32 7.12 8.11 -1.98
CA GLY A 32 6.33 9.35 -2.01
C GLY A 32 4.91 9.20 -2.57
N TRP A 33 4.45 7.97 -2.80
CA TRP A 33 3.08 7.70 -3.23
C TRP A 33 2.14 7.80 -2.04
N LYS A 34 1.27 8.80 -2.05
CA LYS A 34 0.30 9.05 -0.96
C LYS A 34 -0.90 8.09 -0.96
N ALA A 35 -1.06 7.30 -2.02
CA ALA A 35 -2.12 6.30 -2.13
C ALA A 35 -1.60 5.12 -2.96
N THR A 36 -1.77 3.91 -2.43
CA THR A 36 -1.43 2.65 -3.09
C THR A 36 -2.60 1.68 -2.95
N GLY A 37 -2.83 0.86 -3.99
CA GLY A 37 -3.90 -0.13 -4.02
C GLY A 37 -3.34 -1.54 -4.13
N VAL A 38 -3.86 -2.47 -3.32
CA VAL A 38 -3.47 -3.88 -3.35
C VAL A 38 -4.68 -4.72 -3.73
N TRP A 39 -4.53 -5.54 -4.77
CA TRP A 39 -5.47 -6.62 -5.07
C TRP A 39 -5.13 -7.83 -4.20
N PHE A 40 -6.10 -8.33 -3.45
CA PHE A 40 -5.93 -9.49 -2.57
C PHE A 40 -7.12 -10.44 -2.71
N ASP A 41 -6.90 -11.72 -2.41
CA ASP A 41 -8.00 -12.66 -2.22
C ASP A 41 -8.51 -12.60 -0.77
N GLN A 42 -9.81 -12.73 -0.57
CA GLN A 42 -10.41 -12.57 0.77
C GLN A 42 -9.86 -13.54 1.82
N LYS A 43 -9.27 -14.69 1.41
CA LYS A 43 -8.72 -15.68 2.35
C LYS A 43 -7.32 -15.29 2.82
N SER A 44 -6.55 -14.55 2.04
CA SER A 44 -5.21 -14.06 2.43
C SER A 44 -5.24 -12.79 3.27
N TRP A 45 -6.30 -11.99 3.21
CA TRP A 45 -6.38 -10.73 3.95
C TRP A 45 -7.11 -10.87 5.28
N SER A 46 -6.34 -10.78 6.36
CA SER A 46 -6.86 -10.85 7.73
C SER A 46 -6.79 -9.50 8.46
N SER A 47 -7.46 -9.40 9.61
CA SER A 47 -7.32 -8.23 10.49
C SER A 47 -5.87 -7.98 10.95
N THR A 48 -5.06 -9.03 11.04
CA THR A 48 -3.62 -8.93 11.32
C THR A 48 -2.87 -8.25 10.17
N THR A 49 -3.24 -8.55 8.92
CA THR A 49 -2.65 -7.91 7.74
C THR A 49 -2.96 -6.41 7.73
N SER A 50 -4.21 -6.03 8.03
CA SER A 50 -4.61 -4.61 8.14
C SER A 50 -3.83 -3.86 9.22
N ARG A 51 -3.59 -4.48 10.39
CA ARG A 51 -2.80 -3.86 11.48
C ARG A 51 -1.35 -3.66 11.07
N GLU A 52 -0.74 -4.64 10.42
CA GLU A 52 0.65 -4.56 9.98
C GLU A 52 0.84 -3.51 8.88
N VAL A 53 -0.08 -3.44 7.92
CA VAL A 53 -0.10 -2.38 6.89
C VAL A 53 -0.18 -1.00 7.53
N LYS A 54 -1.09 -0.80 8.49
CA LYS A 54 -1.21 0.49 9.21
C LYS A 54 0.09 0.86 9.92
N ARG A 55 0.67 -0.08 10.68
CA ARG A 55 1.92 0.14 11.41
C ARG A 55 3.04 0.59 10.48
N ARG A 56 3.23 -0.08 9.34
CA ARG A 56 4.29 0.27 8.38
C ARG A 56 4.08 1.63 7.72
N ILE A 57 2.83 2.02 7.43
CA ILE A 57 2.54 3.38 6.95
C ILE A 57 2.93 4.41 8.01
N ASP A 58 2.50 4.20 9.26
CA ASP A 58 2.80 5.11 10.37
C ASP A 58 4.32 5.21 10.61
N ASP A 59 5.07 4.11 10.46
CA ASP A 59 6.54 4.06 10.61
C ASP A 59 7.31 4.73 9.45
N THR A 60 6.68 4.90 8.28
CA THR A 60 7.31 5.44 7.06
C THR A 60 6.96 6.92 6.82
N ALA A 61 6.09 7.50 7.65
CA ALA A 61 5.58 8.87 7.52
C ALA A 61 6.46 9.94 8.19
#